data_AF-R5TLB0-F1
#
_entry.id   AF-R5TLB0-F1
#
_cell.length_a   1.000
_cell.length_b   1.000
_cell.length_c   1.000
_cell.angle_alpha   90.00
_cell.angle_beta   90.00
_cell.angle_gamma   90.00
#
_symmetry.space_group_name_H-M   'P 1'
#
loop_
_entity.id
_entity.type
_entity.pdbx_description
1 polymer ?
#
loop_
_entity_poly.entity_id
_entity_poly.type
_entity_poly.pdbx_seq_one_letter_code
_entity_poly.pdbx_strand_id
1 'polypeptide(L)'
;MLTPRKVVTGIYQMWLPSQGVLNQGTAFLNPVSSDTLTIPSTASRVVTVGAYDARSFSYADFSGRGALEKNAEMWVQKPDLAAPGVRVTTAKAGGGYGEYSGTSFAVPFVTGSAALLMEWGIIRGNDPYLYGEKVKAYLRRGARHLPGYERWPNNQLGYGVLCVESSLPD
;
A
#
# COMPACT_ATOMS: atom_id res chain seq x y z
N MET A 1 -4.56 17.92 30.18
CA MET A 1 -3.17 18.26 29.80
C MET A 1 -2.29 17.09 30.21
N LEU A 2 -1.60 16.44 29.27
CA LEU A 2 -0.69 15.33 29.57
C LEU A 2 0.67 15.93 29.98
N THR A 3 1.14 15.64 31.18
CA THR A 3 2.43 16.14 31.69
C THR A 3 3.41 14.97 31.82
N PRO A 4 4.50 14.92 31.03
CA PRO A 4 5.44 13.80 31.08
C PRO A 4 6.32 13.87 32.34
N ARG A 5 6.62 12.71 32.96
CA ARG A 5 7.55 12.60 34.10
C ARG A 5 9.01 12.50 33.67
N LYS A 6 9.28 11.90 32.51
CA LYS A 6 10.59 11.82 31.87
C LYS A 6 10.39 11.68 30.37
N VAL A 7 11.06 12.52 29.59
CA VAL A 7 11.02 12.49 28.13
C VAL A 7 12.32 11.91 27.62
N VAL A 8 12.25 10.87 26.78
CA VAL A 8 13.43 10.27 26.12
C VAL A 8 13.54 10.82 24.70
N THR A 9 12.59 10.49 23.83
CA THR A 9 12.55 10.97 22.43
C THR A 9 11.50 12.06 22.22
N GLY A 10 10.46 12.12 23.05
CA GLY A 10 9.35 13.07 22.92
C GLY A 10 8.37 12.75 21.79
N ILE A 11 8.55 11.63 21.11
CA ILE A 11 7.70 11.19 20.00
C ILE A 11 6.55 10.35 20.58
N TYR A 12 5.32 10.71 20.22
CA TYR A 12 4.11 9.95 20.52
C TYR A 12 3.20 9.94 19.30
N GLN A 13 2.39 8.90 19.18
CA GLN A 13 1.42 8.74 18.11
C GLN A 13 0.06 8.39 18.74
N MET A 14 -1.00 8.98 18.20
CA MET A 14 -2.38 8.72 18.62
C MET A 14 -3.21 8.47 17.38
N TRP A 15 -4.02 7.41 17.41
CA TRP A 15 -4.92 7.06 16.32
C TRP A 15 -6.35 7.05 16.83
N LEU A 16 -7.26 7.50 15.99
CA LEU A 16 -8.68 7.17 16.12
C LEU A 16 -8.95 5.86 15.35
N PRO A 17 -10.01 5.12 15.71
CA PRO A 17 -10.49 4.00 14.89
C PRO A 17 -10.76 4.41 13.44
N SER A 18 -10.91 3.43 12.55
CA SER A 18 -11.18 3.70 11.13
C SER A 18 -12.44 4.55 10.94
N GLN A 19 -12.43 5.42 9.92
CA GLN A 19 -13.52 6.38 9.68
C GLN A 19 -14.90 5.71 9.54
N GLY A 20 -14.96 4.47 9.04
CA GLY A 20 -16.22 3.74 8.85
C GLY A 20 -16.98 3.39 10.13
N VAL A 21 -16.34 3.51 11.30
CA VAL A 21 -17.00 3.29 12.61
C VAL A 21 -17.16 4.57 13.43
N LEU A 22 -16.79 5.72 12.87
CA LEU A 22 -16.86 7.03 13.53
C LEU A 22 -18.01 7.87 12.95
N ASN A 23 -18.61 8.71 13.80
CA ASN A 23 -19.54 9.74 13.34
C ASN A 23 -18.82 10.77 12.46
N GLN A 24 -19.55 11.35 11.50
CA GLN A 24 -19.03 12.47 10.70
C GLN A 24 -18.63 13.62 11.62
N GLY A 25 -17.44 14.20 11.38
CA GLY A 25 -16.87 15.28 12.19
C GLY A 25 -15.96 14.80 13.33
N THR A 26 -15.91 13.51 13.65
CA THR A 26 -14.95 12.96 14.62
C THR A 26 -13.56 12.86 13.98
N ALA A 27 -12.71 13.86 14.21
CA ALA A 27 -11.34 13.91 13.70
C ALA A 27 -10.42 14.68 14.65
N PHE A 28 -9.11 14.54 14.48
CA PHE A 28 -8.15 15.46 15.11
C PHE A 28 -8.21 16.82 14.43
N LEU A 29 -8.08 17.90 15.21
CA LEU A 29 -8.05 19.27 14.69
C LEU A 29 -6.82 19.52 13.80
N ASN A 30 -5.68 18.94 14.16
CA ASN A 30 -4.41 19.03 13.42
C ASN A 30 -3.89 17.61 13.14
N PRO A 31 -4.42 16.90 12.13
CA PRO A 31 -4.03 15.53 11.82
C PRO A 31 -2.68 15.48 11.08
N VAL A 32 -1.96 14.38 11.25
CA VAL A 32 -0.76 14.05 10.46
C VAL A 32 -1.16 12.96 9.46
N SER A 33 -0.80 13.14 8.18
CA SER A 33 -1.21 12.23 7.10
C SER A 33 -0.32 10.99 6.94
N SER A 34 0.90 11.00 7.52
CA SER A 34 1.79 9.83 7.59
C SER A 34 1.39 8.88 8.71
N ASP A 35 1.91 7.65 8.69
CA ASP A 35 1.64 6.61 9.69
C ASP A 35 0.14 6.26 9.82
N THR A 36 -0.57 6.28 8.68
CA THR A 36 -2.01 6.01 8.58
C THR A 36 -2.33 4.62 8.01
N LEU A 37 -1.30 3.79 7.78
CA LEU A 37 -1.47 2.41 7.35
C LEU A 37 -2.19 1.57 8.41
N THR A 38 -3.25 0.87 8.01
CA THR A 38 -4.03 0.01 8.91
C THR A 38 -3.26 -1.27 9.22
N ILE A 39 -3.19 -1.68 10.49
CA ILE A 39 -2.71 -3.02 10.88
C ILE A 39 -3.62 -4.07 10.22
N PRO A 40 -3.10 -5.14 9.59
CA PRO A 40 -1.74 -5.69 9.66
C PRO A 40 -0.78 -5.23 8.56
N SER A 41 -1.12 -4.21 7.77
CA SER A 41 -0.30 -3.77 6.63
C SER A 41 1.07 -3.16 7.00
N THR A 42 1.31 -2.94 8.29
CA THR A 42 2.61 -2.52 8.85
C THR A 42 3.60 -3.68 8.98
N ALA A 43 3.16 -4.94 8.85
CA ALA A 43 4.05 -6.09 8.97
C ALA A 43 5.11 -6.10 7.86
N SER A 44 6.37 -6.40 8.22
CA SER A 44 7.49 -6.37 7.28
C SER A 44 7.35 -7.40 6.16
N ARG A 45 6.81 -8.58 6.48
CA ARG A 45 6.76 -9.73 5.56
C ARG A 45 5.61 -9.70 4.55
N VAL A 46 4.53 -8.99 4.84
CA VAL A 46 3.38 -8.92 3.91
C VAL A 46 3.68 -7.97 2.75
N VAL A 47 3.01 -8.16 1.61
CA VAL A 47 2.96 -7.19 0.52
C VAL A 47 1.84 -6.19 0.83
N THR A 48 2.22 -4.95 1.11
CA THR A 48 1.32 -3.84 1.44
C THR A 48 1.05 -3.03 0.20
N VAL A 49 -0.23 -2.82 -0.09
CA VAL A 49 -0.69 -2.22 -1.34
C VAL A 49 -1.41 -0.91 -1.06
N GLY A 50 -0.89 0.18 -1.63
CA GLY A 50 -1.58 1.47 -1.69
C GLY A 50 -2.55 1.56 -2.87
N ALA A 51 -3.37 2.60 -2.89
CA ALA A 51 -4.28 2.89 -4.00
C ALA A 51 -3.87 4.15 -4.75
N TYR A 52 -4.02 4.13 -6.07
CA TYR A 52 -3.94 5.32 -6.92
C TYR A 52 -5.12 5.36 -7.90
N ASP A 53 -5.38 6.54 -8.46
CA ASP A 53 -6.32 6.74 -9.55
C ASP A 53 -5.63 6.52 -10.90
N ALA A 54 -6.08 5.48 -11.62
CA ALA A 54 -5.51 5.11 -12.90
C ALA A 54 -5.87 6.06 -14.05
N ARG A 55 -6.86 6.96 -13.87
CA ARG A 55 -7.25 7.95 -14.89
C ARG A 55 -6.40 9.21 -14.80
N SER A 56 -6.08 9.66 -13.58
CA SER A 56 -5.27 10.86 -13.35
C SER A 56 -3.81 10.57 -13.03
N PHE A 57 -3.43 9.31 -12.82
CA PHE A 57 -2.10 8.90 -12.36
C PHE A 57 -1.68 9.60 -11.06
N SER A 58 -2.65 9.82 -10.16
CA SER A 58 -2.42 10.44 -8.86
C SER A 58 -2.69 9.44 -7.73
N TYR A 59 -1.96 9.59 -6.63
CA TYR A 59 -2.23 8.86 -5.40
C TYR A 59 -3.67 9.11 -4.92
N ALA A 60 -4.31 8.09 -4.34
CA ALA A 60 -5.67 8.23 -3.81
C ALA A 60 -5.64 8.75 -2.37
N ASP A 61 -6.31 9.87 -2.10
CA ASP A 61 -6.26 10.56 -0.80
C ASP A 61 -6.67 9.70 0.41
N PHE A 62 -7.50 8.68 0.20
CA PHE A 62 -7.90 7.73 1.26
C PHE A 62 -6.87 6.63 1.53
N SER A 63 -5.85 6.45 0.70
CA SER A 63 -4.87 5.36 0.84
C SER A 63 -3.99 5.59 2.06
N GLY A 64 -3.77 4.60 2.92
CA GLY A 64 -2.85 4.78 4.04
C GLY A 64 -1.42 5.12 3.59
N ARG A 65 -0.71 5.95 4.35
CA ARG A 65 0.68 6.35 4.11
C ARG A 65 1.60 5.78 5.19
N GLY A 66 2.79 5.35 4.79
CA GLY A 66 3.84 4.93 5.73
C GLY A 66 4.49 6.10 6.47
N ALA A 67 5.48 5.76 7.30
CA ALA A 67 6.32 6.73 7.99
C ALA A 67 7.11 7.60 7.01
N LEU A 68 7.37 8.85 7.39
CA LEU A 68 8.27 9.75 6.65
C LEU A 68 9.73 9.43 6.96
N GLU A 69 10.63 9.67 5.99
CA GLU A 69 12.09 9.40 5.93
C GLU A 69 12.98 9.84 7.13
N LYS A 70 12.44 10.42 8.20
CA LYS A 70 13.23 10.94 9.34
C LYS A 70 13.10 10.24 10.70
N ASN A 71 12.30 9.18 10.85
CA ASN A 71 12.06 8.58 12.18
C ASN A 71 12.87 7.28 12.35
N ALA A 72 14.06 7.41 12.91
CA ALA A 72 15.23 6.56 12.66
C ALA A 72 15.27 5.13 13.23
N GLU A 73 14.19 4.55 13.79
CA GLU A 73 14.33 3.36 14.65
C GLU A 73 13.61 2.09 14.14
N MET A 74 12.73 2.17 13.13
CA MET A 74 12.03 1.00 12.60
C MET A 74 11.68 1.18 11.11
N TRP A 75 12.72 1.26 10.28
CA TRP A 75 12.61 1.50 8.85
C TRP A 75 12.11 0.28 8.07
N VAL A 76 10.80 0.14 7.95
CA VAL A 76 10.21 -0.68 6.87
C VAL A 76 9.45 0.25 5.95
N GLN A 77 10.00 0.46 4.75
CA GLN A 77 9.33 1.25 3.71
C GLN A 77 7.97 0.63 3.38
N LYS A 78 6.90 1.41 3.57
CA LYS A 78 5.52 1.03 3.26
C LYS A 78 4.74 2.20 2.63
N PRO A 79 3.78 1.95 1.72
CA PRO A 79 3.43 0.64 1.16
C PRO A 79 4.57 0.06 0.30
N ASP A 80 4.45 -1.20 -0.11
CA ASP A 80 5.43 -1.83 -1.00
C ASP A 80 5.28 -1.33 -2.44
N LEU A 81 4.03 -1.25 -2.90
CA LEU A 81 3.66 -0.67 -4.19
C LEU A 81 2.21 -0.21 -4.12
N ALA A 82 1.71 0.42 -5.17
CA ALA A 82 0.31 0.78 -5.33
C ALA A 82 -0.32 0.12 -6.56
N ALA A 83 -1.64 -0.01 -6.55
CA ALA A 83 -2.44 -0.51 -7.67
C ALA A 83 -3.70 0.35 -7.85
N PRO A 84 -4.41 0.24 -9.00
CA PRO A 84 -5.63 1.00 -9.23
C PRO A 84 -6.66 0.70 -8.13
N GLY A 85 -7.11 1.75 -7.44
CA GLY A 85 -8.07 1.60 -6.34
C GLY A 85 -9.18 2.64 -6.34
N VAL A 86 -9.23 3.51 -7.35
CA VAL A 86 -10.28 4.53 -7.51
C VAL A 86 -11.18 4.13 -8.66
N ARG A 87 -12.49 4.08 -8.40
CA ARG A 87 -13.53 3.82 -9.40
C ARG A 87 -13.26 2.53 -10.20
N VAL A 88 -12.89 1.47 -9.49
CA VAL A 88 -12.63 0.15 -10.07
C VAL A 88 -13.97 -0.54 -10.34
N THR A 89 -14.21 -0.91 -11.60
CA THR A 89 -15.36 -1.74 -11.97
C THR A 89 -15.07 -3.20 -11.62
N THR A 90 -15.90 -3.81 -10.78
CA THR A 90 -15.77 -5.21 -10.39
C THR A 90 -17.13 -5.88 -10.21
N ALA A 91 -17.12 -7.21 -10.12
CA ALA A 91 -18.31 -8.02 -9.91
C ALA A 91 -19.00 -7.62 -8.60
N LYS A 92 -20.32 -7.43 -8.67
CA LYS A 92 -21.16 -7.09 -7.52
C LYS A 92 -21.83 -8.35 -6.97
N ALA A 93 -21.92 -8.45 -5.64
CA ALA A 93 -22.69 -9.50 -4.99
C ALA A 93 -24.16 -9.46 -5.46
N GLY A 94 -24.71 -10.60 -5.85
CA GLY A 94 -26.04 -10.70 -6.47
C GLY A 94 -26.05 -10.51 -7.99
N GLY A 95 -24.88 -10.36 -8.62
CA GLY A 95 -24.73 -10.31 -10.08
C GLY A 95 -24.47 -8.91 -10.62
N GLY A 96 -23.99 -8.88 -11.87
CA GLY A 96 -23.62 -7.64 -12.57
C GLY A 96 -22.30 -7.04 -12.07
N TYR A 97 -22.10 -5.77 -12.42
CA TYR A 97 -20.90 -5.00 -12.11
C TYR A 97 -21.24 -3.73 -11.34
N GLY A 98 -20.32 -3.32 -10.46
CA GLY A 98 -20.39 -2.07 -9.73
C GLY A 98 -19.04 -1.36 -9.74
N GLU A 99 -19.06 -0.05 -9.49
CA GLU A 99 -17.87 0.78 -9.39
C GLU A 99 -17.58 1.08 -7.91
N TYR A 100 -16.37 0.78 -7.46
CA TYR A 100 -15.98 0.94 -6.06
C TYR A 100 -14.59 1.58 -5.92
N SER A 101 -14.36 2.26 -4.80
CA SER A 101 -13.08 2.88 -4.46
C SER A 101 -12.59 2.40 -3.09
N GLY A 102 -11.30 2.11 -2.98
CA GLY A 102 -10.66 1.67 -1.75
C GLY A 102 -9.38 0.86 -2.02
N THR A 103 -8.48 0.81 -1.05
CA THR A 103 -7.30 -0.08 -1.11
C THR A 103 -7.72 -1.56 -1.16
N SER A 104 -8.88 -1.91 -0.62
CA SER A 104 -9.50 -3.23 -0.78
C SER A 104 -9.75 -3.64 -2.24
N PHE A 105 -9.85 -2.68 -3.16
CA PHE A 105 -9.97 -2.93 -4.61
C PHE A 105 -8.63 -2.84 -5.34
N ALA A 106 -7.60 -2.25 -4.73
CA ALA A 106 -6.23 -2.25 -5.23
C ALA A 106 -5.50 -3.56 -4.93
N VAL A 107 -5.67 -4.12 -3.71
CA VAL A 107 -5.01 -5.36 -3.26
C VAL A 107 -5.20 -6.53 -4.24
N PRO A 108 -6.41 -6.82 -4.75
CA PRO A 108 -6.63 -7.97 -5.66
C PRO A 108 -5.82 -7.91 -6.95
N PHE A 109 -5.51 -6.72 -7.49
CA PHE A 109 -4.63 -6.60 -8.67
C PHE A 109 -3.23 -7.15 -8.36
N VAL A 110 -2.67 -6.80 -7.19
CA VAL A 110 -1.35 -7.29 -6.77
C VAL A 110 -1.41 -8.78 -6.43
N THR A 111 -2.50 -9.25 -5.79
CA THR A 111 -2.70 -10.68 -5.50
C THR A 111 -2.77 -11.51 -6.77
N GLY A 112 -3.53 -11.09 -7.79
CA GLY A 112 -3.59 -11.78 -9.08
C GLY A 112 -2.23 -11.78 -9.79
N SER A 113 -1.50 -10.67 -9.72
CA SER A 113 -0.15 -10.57 -10.29
C SER A 113 0.85 -11.49 -9.59
N ALA A 114 0.77 -11.62 -8.27
CA ALA A 114 1.55 -12.58 -7.51
C ALA A 114 1.21 -14.02 -7.91
N ALA A 115 -0.06 -14.33 -8.16
CA ALA A 115 -0.46 -15.65 -8.65
C ALA A 115 0.14 -15.95 -10.04
N LEU A 116 0.16 -14.99 -10.97
CA LEU A 116 0.81 -15.14 -12.27
C LEU A 116 2.32 -15.35 -12.15
N LEU A 117 2.98 -14.60 -11.26
CA LEU A 117 4.40 -14.83 -10.95
C LEU A 117 4.63 -16.24 -10.40
N MET A 118 3.81 -16.69 -9.46
CA MET A 118 3.91 -18.04 -8.89
C MET A 118 3.61 -19.14 -9.92
N GLU A 119 2.68 -18.92 -10.85
CA GLU A 119 2.47 -19.84 -11.98
C GLU A 119 3.73 -19.94 -12.83
N TRP A 120 4.30 -18.80 -13.24
CA TRP A 120 5.53 -18.76 -14.02
C TRP A 120 6.72 -19.40 -13.29
N GLY A 121 6.92 -19.10 -12.02
CA GLY A 121 8.05 -19.62 -11.24
C GLY A 121 7.87 -21.09 -10.85
N ILE A 122 6.77 -21.40 -10.15
CA ILE A 122 6.58 -22.68 -9.49
C ILE A 122 6.00 -23.72 -10.47
N ILE A 123 4.94 -23.38 -11.21
CA ILE A 123 4.24 -24.34 -12.06
C ILE A 123 4.99 -24.59 -13.37
N ARG A 124 5.54 -23.54 -13.99
CA ARG A 124 6.34 -23.67 -15.22
C ARG A 124 7.83 -23.97 -14.97
N GLY A 125 8.24 -24.08 -13.70
CA GLY A 125 9.56 -24.56 -13.31
C GLY A 125 10.71 -23.55 -13.44
N ASN A 126 10.42 -22.25 -13.63
CA ASN A 126 11.46 -21.22 -13.76
C ASN A 126 12.11 -20.83 -12.42
N ASP A 127 11.34 -20.86 -11.33
CA ASP A 127 11.81 -20.59 -9.97
C ASP A 127 10.87 -21.26 -8.95
N PRO A 128 11.17 -22.51 -8.51
CA PRO A 128 10.33 -23.27 -7.57
C PRO A 128 10.12 -22.60 -6.21
N TYR A 129 10.95 -21.61 -5.86
CA TYR A 129 10.91 -20.92 -4.57
C TYR A 129 10.41 -19.46 -4.69
N LEU A 130 9.65 -19.16 -5.75
CA LEU A 130 9.10 -17.83 -6.00
C LEU A 130 7.87 -17.55 -5.11
N TYR A 131 8.12 -17.32 -3.82
CA TYR A 131 7.11 -16.92 -2.83
C TYR A 131 7.70 -15.96 -1.78
N GLY A 132 6.88 -15.48 -0.85
CA GLY A 132 7.31 -14.62 0.26
C GLY A 132 8.02 -13.34 -0.22
N GLU A 133 9.18 -13.06 0.36
CA GLU A 133 10.00 -11.89 -0.02
C GLU A 133 10.44 -11.91 -1.49
N LYS A 134 10.56 -13.09 -2.10
CA LYS A 134 10.98 -13.19 -3.50
C LYS A 134 9.91 -12.61 -4.43
N VAL A 135 8.65 -13.00 -4.27
CA VAL A 135 7.53 -12.40 -5.01
C VAL A 135 7.43 -10.90 -4.75
N LYS A 136 7.58 -10.47 -3.50
CA LYS A 136 7.60 -9.04 -3.15
C LYS A 136 8.73 -8.30 -3.89
N ALA A 137 9.92 -8.88 -3.96
CA ALA A 137 11.05 -8.29 -4.66
C ALA A 137 10.79 -8.16 -6.17
N TYR A 138 10.20 -9.18 -6.82
CA TYR A 138 9.81 -9.11 -8.24
C TYR A 138 8.77 -8.01 -8.49
N LEU A 139 7.75 -7.92 -7.64
CA LEU A 139 6.72 -6.87 -7.72
C LEU A 139 7.29 -5.47 -7.52
N ARG A 140 8.17 -5.27 -6.53
CA ARG A 140 8.85 -3.99 -6.28
C ARG A 140 9.79 -3.62 -7.41
N ARG A 141 10.58 -4.58 -7.95
CA ARG A 141 11.51 -4.37 -9.06
C ARG A 141 10.79 -3.92 -10.33
N GLY A 142 9.66 -4.55 -10.64
CA GLY A 142 8.87 -4.23 -11.82
C GLY A 142 7.95 -3.02 -11.66
N ALA A 143 7.85 -2.43 -10.48
CA ALA A 143 6.94 -1.31 -10.26
C ALA A 143 7.36 -0.08 -11.09
N ARG A 144 6.39 0.58 -11.73
CA ARG A 144 6.64 1.80 -12.52
C ARG A 144 6.43 3.05 -11.68
N HIS A 145 7.20 4.09 -11.94
CA HIS A 145 7.01 5.39 -11.30
C HIS A 145 5.93 6.21 -12.00
N LEU A 146 5.10 6.89 -11.22
CA LEU A 146 4.13 7.86 -11.75
C LEU A 146 4.78 9.25 -11.90
N PRO A 147 4.33 10.07 -12.87
CA PRO A 147 4.78 11.45 -12.98
C PRO A 147 4.33 12.28 -11.76
N GLY A 148 5.08 13.35 -11.46
CA GLY A 148 4.77 14.23 -10.33
C GLY A 148 5.32 13.79 -8.97
N TYR A 149 6.14 12.73 -8.93
CA TYR A 149 6.85 12.27 -7.73
C TYR A 149 8.36 12.23 -7.99
N GLU A 150 9.13 12.98 -7.20
CA GLU A 150 10.57 13.11 -7.38
C GLU A 150 11.39 12.02 -6.68
N ARG A 151 10.83 11.40 -5.64
CA ARG A 151 11.54 10.43 -4.78
C ARG A 151 10.84 9.09 -4.74
N TRP A 152 11.67 8.05 -4.81
CA TRP A 152 11.27 6.65 -4.77
C TRP A 152 12.30 5.83 -3.97
N PRO A 153 11.87 4.86 -3.16
CA PRO A 153 10.49 4.66 -2.77
C PRO A 153 9.96 5.84 -1.94
N ASN A 154 8.65 6.06 -1.90
CA ASN A 154 8.02 7.08 -1.05
C ASN A 154 6.90 6.47 -0.19
N ASN A 155 6.47 7.19 0.83
CA ASN A 155 5.50 6.69 1.80
C ASN A 155 4.05 6.66 1.29
N GLN A 156 3.80 7.09 0.04
CA GLN A 156 2.48 7.09 -0.59
C GLN A 156 2.29 5.91 -1.55
N LEU A 157 3.24 5.73 -2.47
CA LEU A 157 3.18 4.76 -3.57
C LEU A 157 4.23 3.66 -3.43
N GLY A 158 5.03 3.66 -2.37
CA GLY A 158 6.04 2.63 -2.15
C GLY A 158 7.12 2.69 -3.21
N TYR A 159 7.44 1.55 -3.80
CA TYR A 159 8.42 1.42 -4.90
C TYR A 159 7.84 1.78 -6.27
N GLY A 160 6.55 2.09 -6.38
CA GLY A 160 5.90 2.38 -7.66
C GLY A 160 4.49 1.82 -7.75
N VAL A 161 3.90 1.89 -8.94
CA VAL A 161 2.64 1.21 -9.25
C VAL A 161 2.89 -0.11 -9.97
N LEU A 162 2.02 -1.09 -9.69
CA LEU A 162 2.07 -2.45 -10.24
C LEU A 162 2.25 -2.45 -11.77
N CYS A 163 3.25 -3.20 -12.25
CA CYS A 163 3.43 -3.54 -13.65
C CYS A 163 3.88 -5.01 -13.76
N VAL A 164 2.94 -5.91 -14.08
CA VAL A 164 3.19 -7.36 -14.07
C VAL A 164 4.24 -7.77 -15.11
N GLU A 165 4.16 -7.17 -16.29
CA GLU A 165 5.10 -7.39 -17.39
C GLU A 165 6.53 -7.11 -16.94
N SER A 166 6.81 -5.93 -16.39
CA SER A 166 8.14 -5.56 -15.89
C SER A 166 8.55 -6.32 -14.63
N SER A 167 7.61 -6.95 -13.92
CA SER A 167 7.92 -7.81 -12.77
C SER A 167 8.46 -9.16 -13.19
N LEU A 168 8.02 -9.71 -14.31
CA LEU A 168 8.58 -10.94 -14.88
C LEU A 168 10.01 -10.66 -15.38
N PRO A 169 10.93 -11.64 -15.30
CA PRO A 169 12.23 -11.54 -15.95
C PRO A 169 12.09 -11.86 -17.45
N ASP A 170 13.01 -11.31 -18.24
CA ASP A 170 13.10 -11.55 -19.70
C ASP A 170 13.40 -13.02 -20.03
#